data_AF-A0A4S2H665-F1
#
_entry.id   AF-A0A4S2H665-F1
#
_cell.length_a   1.000
_cell.length_b   1.000
_cell.length_c   1.000
_cell.angle_alpha   90.00
_cell.angle_beta   90.00
_cell.angle_gamma   90.00
#
_symmetry.space_group_name_H-M   'P 1'
#
loop_
_entity.id
_entity.type
_entity.pdbx_description
1 polymer ?
#
loop_
_entity_poly.entity_id
_entity_poly.type
_entity_poly.pdbx_seq_one_letter_code
_entity_poly.pdbx_strand_id
1 'polypeptide(L)'
;MVDYSQFEASVKSGIHADVSRIRQKDEIIKAVVKKRRNSAIICVCFLCMAGISLFKSWIPAVICFLLALFFLWRAVGKFSDEYLREMYEEGLLVPGMIVKTEPLTIMAIANMTARYGAATVNGCYCLEAKELDGAQKILFEKIPCSCFFCYEGGDYHSSFQPHPLYWGTADQQSIQEALRQVEEDNKENTRDEWEVLKEVARQFPDLGNGNLILLDENYVPFGKKNYMDSNYKPLSEEAEPK
;
A
#
# COMPACT_ATOMS: atom_id res chain seq x y z
N MET A 1 24.81 2.24 -3.13
CA MET A 1 23.64 2.91 -2.54
C MET A 1 23.18 3.88 -3.60
N VAL A 2 22.05 3.62 -4.26
CA VAL A 2 21.46 4.59 -5.19
C VAL A 2 20.86 5.67 -4.30
N ASP A 3 21.27 6.92 -4.50
CA ASP A 3 20.77 8.06 -3.76
C ASP A 3 19.35 8.37 -4.25
N TYR A 4 18.36 7.89 -3.50
CA TYR A 4 16.96 8.08 -3.83
C TYR A 4 16.42 9.47 -3.43
N SER A 5 17.22 10.30 -2.73
CA SER A 5 16.80 11.62 -2.25
C SER A 5 16.31 12.55 -3.36
N GLN A 6 16.75 12.32 -4.60
CA GLN A 6 16.34 13.10 -5.78
C GLN A 6 14.92 12.76 -6.28
N PHE A 7 14.30 11.72 -5.72
CA PHE A 7 12.96 11.24 -6.05
C PHE A 7 11.98 11.40 -4.87
N GLU A 8 12.44 11.91 -3.73
CA GLU A 8 11.63 12.03 -2.53
C GLU A 8 10.82 13.33 -2.60
N ALA A 9 9.57 13.23 -3.05
CA ALA A 9 8.63 14.34 -3.02
C ALA A 9 8.13 14.68 -1.60
N SER A 10 8.58 13.96 -0.58
CA SER A 10 8.21 14.18 0.83
C SER A 10 9.32 13.71 1.78
N VAL A 11 9.22 14.12 3.05
CA VAL A 11 10.14 13.75 4.12
C VAL A 11 9.89 12.30 4.56
N LYS A 12 10.93 11.62 5.04
CA LYS A 12 10.80 10.29 5.66
C LYS A 12 9.95 10.34 6.93
N SER A 13 9.20 9.29 7.21
CA SER A 13 8.33 9.24 8.40
C SER A 13 9.09 9.30 9.72
N GLY A 14 10.32 8.75 9.78
CA GLY A 14 11.25 8.96 10.89
C GLY A 14 10.77 8.47 12.26
N ILE A 15 9.70 7.66 12.32
CA ILE A 15 9.19 7.12 13.58
C ILE A 15 10.04 5.94 14.05
N HIS A 16 10.12 5.72 15.36
CA HIS A 16 10.74 4.50 15.87
C HIS A 16 9.80 3.29 15.71
N ALA A 17 10.17 2.34 14.86
CA ALA A 17 9.30 1.24 14.46
C ALA A 17 9.34 0.05 15.46
N ASP A 18 8.17 -0.36 15.95
CA ASP A 18 8.00 -1.58 16.74
C ASP A 18 7.65 -2.76 15.81
N VAL A 19 8.67 -3.55 15.48
CA VAL A 19 8.54 -4.74 14.62
C VAL A 19 7.51 -5.75 15.14
N SER A 20 7.38 -5.89 16.47
CA SER A 20 6.39 -6.80 17.07
C SER A 20 4.98 -6.29 16.80
N ARG A 21 4.77 -4.99 16.94
CA ARG A 21 3.51 -4.34 16.61
C ARG A 21 3.19 -4.44 15.13
N ILE A 22 4.15 -4.16 14.25
CA ILE A 22 3.99 -4.26 12.78
C ILE A 22 3.47 -5.65 12.41
N ARG A 23 4.14 -6.72 12.89
CA ARG A 23 3.72 -8.10 12.60
C ARG A 23 2.30 -8.43 13.08
N GLN A 24 1.82 -7.75 14.12
CA GLN A 24 0.50 -7.98 14.72
C GLN A 24 -0.60 -7.10 14.13
N LYS A 25 -0.26 -5.88 13.70
CA LYS A 25 -1.22 -4.82 13.37
C LYS A 25 -1.20 -4.44 11.90
N ASP A 26 -0.07 -4.50 11.22
CA ASP A 26 -0.01 -4.25 9.78
C ASP A 26 -0.78 -5.33 9.01
N GLU A 27 -1.92 -4.94 8.46
CA GLU A 27 -2.84 -5.85 7.80
C GLU A 27 -2.34 -6.31 6.43
N ILE A 28 -1.52 -5.48 5.77
CA ILE A 28 -0.89 -5.78 4.49
C ILE A 28 0.15 -6.88 4.71
N ILE A 29 1.05 -6.69 5.68
CA ILE A 29 2.06 -7.68 6.05
C ILE A 29 1.39 -8.98 6.51
N LYS A 30 0.33 -8.91 7.33
CA LYS A 30 -0.44 -10.09 7.75
C LYS A 30 -1.09 -10.82 6.59
N ALA A 31 -1.66 -10.11 5.63
CA ALA A 31 -2.25 -10.71 4.44
C ALA A 31 -1.19 -11.47 3.63
N VAL A 32 0.00 -10.88 3.44
CA VAL A 32 1.12 -11.53 2.75
C VAL A 32 1.59 -12.78 3.51
N VAL A 33 1.81 -12.68 4.83
CA VAL A 33 2.23 -13.81 5.67
C VAL A 33 1.18 -14.93 5.65
N LYS A 34 -0.11 -14.61 5.73
CA LYS A 34 -1.20 -15.60 5.61
C LYS A 34 -1.18 -16.30 4.25
N LYS A 35 -0.97 -15.55 3.16
CA LYS A 35 -0.86 -16.12 1.80
C LYS A 35 0.33 -17.06 1.66
N ARG A 36 1.48 -16.72 2.26
CA ARG A 36 2.67 -17.60 2.31
C ARG A 36 2.41 -18.87 3.12
N ARG A 37 1.78 -18.76 4.30
CA ARG A 37 1.39 -19.92 5.12
C ARG A 37 0.45 -20.86 4.37
N ASN A 38 -0.56 -20.31 3.70
CA ASN A 38 -1.48 -21.12 2.89
C ASN A 38 -0.73 -21.81 1.73
N SER A 39 0.25 -21.13 1.12
CA SER A 39 1.10 -21.75 0.08
C SER A 39 1.92 -22.93 0.63
N ALA A 40 2.44 -22.82 1.87
CA ALA A 40 3.14 -23.92 2.52
C ALA A 40 2.23 -25.14 2.76
N ILE A 41 0.99 -24.92 3.20
CA ILE A 41 0.00 -26.00 3.38
C ILE A 41 -0.28 -26.70 2.04
N ILE A 42 -0.51 -25.93 0.97
CA ILE A 42 -0.77 -26.46 -0.37
C ILE A 42 0.44 -27.27 -0.87
N CYS A 43 1.67 -26.79 -0.63
CA CYS A 43 2.90 -27.53 -0.96
C CYS A 43 2.92 -28.92 -0.30
N VAL A 44 2.61 -29.01 0.99
CA VAL A 44 2.58 -30.30 1.72
C VAL A 44 1.53 -31.23 1.13
N CYS A 45 0.33 -30.73 0.80
CA CYS A 45 -0.72 -31.51 0.15
C CYS A 45 -0.24 -32.11 -1.20
N PHE A 46 0.45 -31.32 -2.03
CA PHE A 46 0.98 -31.79 -3.30
C PHE A 46 2.12 -32.82 -3.14
N LEU A 47 2.97 -32.68 -2.12
CA LEU A 47 3.99 -33.69 -1.80
C LEU A 47 3.35 -35.02 -1.40
N CYS A 48 2.29 -35.00 -0.57
CA CYS A 48 1.54 -36.21 -0.21
C CYS A 48 0.89 -36.86 -1.44
N MET A 49 0.24 -36.07 -2.31
CA MET A 49 -0.37 -36.58 -3.55
C MET A 49 0.66 -37.14 -4.53
N ALA A 50 1.85 -36.54 -4.62
CA ALA A 50 2.94 -37.07 -5.42
C ALA A 50 3.37 -38.46 -4.91
N GLY A 51 3.56 -38.60 -3.60
CA GLY A 51 3.89 -39.89 -2.96
C GLY A 51 2.84 -40.98 -3.21
N ILE A 52 1.55 -40.65 -3.10
CA ILE A 52 0.46 -41.59 -3.40
C ILE A 52 0.43 -41.95 -4.89
N SER A 53 0.66 -40.98 -5.77
CA SER A 53 0.59 -41.18 -7.22
C SER A 53 1.68 -42.12 -7.74
N LEU A 54 2.85 -42.15 -7.09
CA LEU A 54 3.95 -43.05 -7.46
C LEU A 54 3.53 -44.53 -7.41
N PHE A 55 2.54 -44.91 -6.60
CA PHE A 55 2.02 -46.28 -6.56
C PHE A 55 1.18 -46.67 -7.78
N LYS A 56 0.70 -45.69 -8.56
CA LYS A 56 -0.20 -45.92 -9.71
C LYS A 56 0.42 -45.53 -11.05
N SER A 57 1.07 -44.37 -11.12
CA SER A 57 1.74 -43.87 -12.33
C SER A 57 2.72 -42.76 -11.99
N TRP A 58 3.85 -42.74 -12.68
CA TRP A 58 4.89 -41.73 -12.51
C TRP A 58 4.48 -40.35 -13.06
N ILE A 59 3.62 -40.27 -14.08
CA ILE A 59 3.25 -39.00 -14.72
C ILE A 59 2.50 -38.06 -13.74
N PRO A 60 1.43 -38.48 -13.04
CA PRO A 60 0.76 -37.63 -12.05
C PRO A 60 1.66 -37.26 -10.86
N ALA A 61 2.62 -38.13 -10.51
CA ALA A 61 3.58 -37.87 -9.45
C ALA A 61 4.51 -36.70 -9.80
N VAL A 62 5.01 -36.67 -11.04
CA VAL A 62 5.85 -35.57 -11.54
C VAL A 62 5.07 -34.24 -11.55
N ILE A 63 3.82 -34.24 -12.01
CA ILE A 63 2.97 -33.04 -12.03
C ILE A 63 2.76 -32.51 -10.60
N CYS A 64 2.39 -33.37 -9.65
CA CYS A 64 2.20 -32.97 -8.26
C CYS A 64 3.50 -32.45 -7.63
N PHE A 65 4.64 -33.06 -7.95
CA PHE A 65 5.93 -32.59 -7.47
C PHE A 65 6.30 -31.19 -7.99
N LEU A 66 6.07 -30.92 -9.28
CA LEU A 66 6.31 -29.58 -9.86
C LEU A 66 5.41 -28.52 -9.21
N LEU A 67 4.13 -28.85 -8.95
CA LEU A 67 3.23 -27.96 -8.23
C LEU A 67 3.71 -27.72 -6.79
N ALA A 68 4.20 -28.76 -6.10
CA ALA A 68 4.79 -28.59 -4.77
C ALA A 68 5.98 -27.63 -4.80
N LEU A 69 6.90 -27.75 -5.77
CA LEU A 69 8.04 -26.83 -5.90
C LEU A 69 7.60 -25.37 -6.12
N PHE A 70 6.58 -25.15 -6.96
CA PHE A 70 6.02 -23.82 -7.17
C PHE A 70 5.46 -23.21 -5.87
N PHE A 71 4.70 -24.00 -5.10
CA PHE A 71 4.14 -23.54 -3.83
C PHE A 71 5.18 -23.41 -2.72
N LEU A 72 6.24 -24.23 -2.75
CA LEU A 72 7.40 -24.09 -1.86
C LEU A 72 8.11 -22.76 -2.12
N TRP A 73 8.39 -22.42 -3.38
CA TRP A 73 8.98 -21.13 -3.73
C TRP A 73 8.13 -19.95 -3.25
N ARG A 74 6.79 -20.01 -3.41
CA ARG A 74 5.87 -18.99 -2.83
C ARG A 74 5.87 -18.94 -1.30
N ALA A 75 6.19 -20.05 -0.63
CA ALA A 75 6.18 -20.15 0.82
C ALA A 75 7.49 -19.68 1.47
N VAL A 76 8.62 -19.81 0.76
CA VAL A 76 9.95 -19.44 1.25
C VAL A 76 10.13 -17.92 1.15
N GLY A 77 9.67 -17.21 2.19
CA GLY A 77 9.90 -15.79 2.32
C GLY A 77 9.53 -15.30 3.72
N LYS A 78 10.48 -14.66 4.40
CA LYS A 78 10.24 -13.93 5.65
C LYS A 78 10.55 -12.46 5.41
N PHE A 79 9.74 -11.59 6.00
CA PHE A 79 10.16 -10.19 6.15
C PHE A 79 11.24 -10.15 7.22
N SER A 80 12.40 -9.57 6.89
CA SER A 80 13.43 -9.28 7.88
C SER A 80 12.91 -8.18 8.82
N ASP A 81 13.39 -8.18 10.06
CA ASP A 81 13.06 -7.12 11.00
C ASP A 81 13.56 -5.77 10.50
N GLU A 82 14.71 -5.77 9.82
CA GLU A 82 15.29 -4.59 9.16
C GLU A 82 14.35 -4.02 8.10
N TYR A 83 13.83 -4.84 7.18
CA TYR A 83 12.87 -4.38 6.18
C TYR A 83 11.59 -3.81 6.81
N LEU A 84 11.09 -4.44 7.87
CA LEU A 84 9.90 -3.93 8.57
C LEU A 84 10.17 -2.59 9.25
N ARG A 85 11.38 -2.37 9.79
CA ARG A 85 11.77 -1.06 10.33
C ARG A 85 11.91 -0.03 9.22
N GLU A 86 12.66 -0.35 8.17
CA GLU A 86 12.90 0.52 7.03
C GLU A 86 11.59 1.05 6.44
N MET A 87 10.56 0.21 6.34
CA MET A 87 9.23 0.59 5.85
C MET A 87 8.54 1.69 6.65
N TYR A 88 8.88 1.89 7.93
CA TYR A 88 8.29 2.91 8.80
C TYR A 88 9.28 3.98 9.26
N GLU A 89 10.58 3.69 9.24
CA GLU A 89 11.65 4.63 9.58
C GLU A 89 12.04 5.46 8.36
N GLU A 90 12.17 4.81 7.20
CA GLU A 90 12.68 5.37 5.96
C GLU A 90 11.62 5.58 4.87
N GLY A 91 10.41 5.03 5.06
CA GLY A 91 9.30 5.25 4.14
C GLY A 91 8.88 6.72 4.11
N LEU A 92 8.42 7.19 2.96
CA LEU A 92 8.02 8.57 2.77
C LEU A 92 6.71 8.83 3.48
N LEU A 93 6.66 9.95 4.18
CA LEU A 93 5.52 10.36 4.96
C LEU A 93 4.46 10.92 4.01
N VAL A 94 3.23 10.43 4.11
CA VAL A 94 2.13 10.90 3.25
C VAL A 94 0.86 11.14 4.07
N PRO A 95 0.05 12.14 3.70
CA PRO A 95 -1.25 12.38 4.30
C PRO A 95 -2.22 11.25 4.00
N GLY A 96 -2.83 10.70 5.05
CA GLY A 96 -3.99 9.82 4.98
C GLY A 96 -5.15 10.36 5.81
N MET A 97 -6.39 10.04 5.44
CA MET A 97 -7.57 10.49 6.16
C MET A 97 -8.61 9.38 6.22
N ILE A 98 -9.29 9.22 7.36
CA ILE A 98 -10.45 8.34 7.45
C ILE A 98 -11.60 8.96 6.65
N VAL A 99 -12.01 8.29 5.58
CA VAL A 99 -13.07 8.75 4.67
C VAL A 99 -14.37 7.94 4.80
N LYS A 100 -14.30 6.78 5.46
CA LYS A 100 -15.45 5.99 5.90
C LYS A 100 -15.13 5.28 7.21
N THR A 101 -16.12 5.14 8.08
CA THR A 101 -15.98 4.39 9.34
C THR A 101 -16.41 2.93 9.20
N GLU A 102 -17.26 2.60 8.22
CA GLU A 102 -17.78 1.24 7.99
C GLU A 102 -17.88 0.92 6.48
N PRO A 103 -17.02 0.03 5.93
CA PRO A 103 -15.77 -0.43 6.56
C PRO A 103 -14.81 0.75 6.81
N LEU A 104 -13.95 0.63 7.82
CA LEU A 104 -12.97 1.67 8.13
C LEU A 104 -12.02 1.83 6.94
N THR A 105 -12.10 3.00 6.30
CA THR A 105 -11.43 3.27 5.03
C THR A 105 -10.60 4.53 5.17
N ILE A 106 -9.31 4.42 4.86
CA ILE A 106 -8.34 5.49 4.84
C ILE A 106 -8.04 5.82 3.39
N MET A 107 -8.17 7.08 2.99
CA MET A 107 -7.67 7.55 1.71
C MET A 107 -6.37 8.31 1.93
N ALA A 108 -5.31 7.93 1.22
CA ALA A 108 -4.02 8.62 1.30
C ALA A 108 -3.66 9.23 -0.04
N ILE A 109 -2.98 10.37 -0.04
CA ILE A 109 -2.53 11.06 -1.25
C ILE A 109 -1.02 11.18 -1.28
N ALA A 110 -0.44 11.02 -2.46
CA ALA A 110 0.99 11.07 -2.68
C ALA A 110 1.33 11.61 -4.06
N ASN A 111 2.45 12.34 -4.16
CA ASN A 111 3.03 12.75 -5.45
C ASN A 111 3.72 11.54 -6.11
N MET A 112 3.27 11.20 -7.31
CA MET A 112 3.71 10.05 -8.10
C MET A 112 4.85 10.39 -9.07
N THR A 113 5.33 11.63 -9.09
CA THR A 113 6.34 12.10 -10.03
C THR A 113 7.71 11.51 -9.68
N ALA A 114 8.29 10.73 -10.59
CA ALA A 114 9.57 10.04 -10.38
C ALA A 114 10.71 10.68 -11.17
N ARG A 115 10.48 11.71 -11.96
CA ARG A 115 11.53 12.37 -12.75
C ARG A 115 11.47 13.88 -12.60
N TYR A 116 12.62 14.48 -12.31
CA TYR A 116 12.76 15.93 -12.27
C TYR A 116 12.32 16.56 -13.60
N GLY A 117 11.41 17.54 -13.51
CA GLY A 117 10.87 18.28 -14.66
C GLY A 117 9.67 17.62 -15.36
N ALA A 118 9.22 16.45 -14.91
CA ALA A 118 7.93 15.91 -15.33
C ALA A 118 6.77 16.71 -14.70
N ALA A 119 5.61 16.71 -15.36
CA ALA A 119 4.41 17.32 -14.81
C ALA A 119 4.01 16.62 -13.50
N THR A 120 3.44 17.35 -12.55
CA THR A 120 3.05 16.73 -11.27
C THR A 120 1.82 15.86 -11.48
N VAL A 121 1.91 14.61 -11.03
CA VAL A 121 0.77 13.69 -10.93
C VAL A 121 0.67 13.23 -9.50
N ASN A 122 -0.51 13.36 -8.89
CA ASN A 122 -0.80 12.83 -7.56
C ASN A 122 -1.67 11.58 -7.66
N GLY A 123 -1.61 10.71 -6.65
CA GLY A 123 -2.45 9.53 -6.54
C GLY A 123 -3.17 9.49 -5.20
N CYS A 124 -4.49 9.32 -5.20
CA CYS A 124 -5.30 9.04 -4.02
C CYS A 124 -5.56 7.54 -3.90
N TYR A 125 -4.90 6.87 -2.96
CA TYR A 125 -5.03 5.45 -2.67
C TYR A 125 -6.13 5.18 -1.64
N CYS A 126 -7.01 4.22 -1.92
CA CYS A 126 -8.00 3.72 -0.97
C CYS A 126 -7.50 2.48 -0.22
N LEU A 127 -7.36 2.59 1.10
CA LEU A 127 -6.97 1.52 2.01
C LEU A 127 -8.13 1.16 2.94
N GLU A 128 -8.62 -0.07 2.86
CA GLU A 128 -9.51 -0.61 3.90
C GLU A 128 -8.67 -1.19 5.04
N ALA A 129 -8.87 -0.67 6.25
CA ALA A 129 -8.27 -1.15 7.48
C ALA A 129 -9.37 -1.77 8.35
N LYS A 130 -9.10 -2.86 9.06
CA LYS A 130 -10.04 -3.42 10.03
C LYS A 130 -9.86 -2.79 11.39
N GLU A 131 -8.61 -2.59 11.80
CA GLU A 131 -8.29 -1.98 13.09
C GLU A 131 -7.14 -0.98 12.98
N LEU A 132 -7.28 0.10 13.74
CA LEU A 132 -6.32 1.19 13.83
C LEU A 132 -6.16 1.62 15.29
N ASP A 133 -5.53 0.76 16.09
CA ASP A 133 -5.37 0.99 17.53
C ASP A 133 -4.60 2.27 17.82
N GLY A 134 -5.23 3.16 18.58
CA GLY A 134 -4.69 4.48 18.94
C GLY A 134 -5.32 5.63 18.17
N ALA A 135 -5.99 5.36 17.05
CA ALA A 135 -6.81 6.34 16.36
C ALA A 135 -8.22 6.42 16.97
N GLN A 136 -8.89 7.56 16.84
CA GLN A 136 -10.27 7.76 17.30
C GLN A 136 -11.29 7.02 16.40
N LYS A 137 -10.90 6.72 15.15
CA LYS A 137 -11.70 6.06 14.12
C LYS A 137 -12.94 6.88 13.72
N ILE A 138 -12.81 8.21 13.68
CA ILE A 138 -13.90 9.13 13.29
C ILE A 138 -13.72 9.65 11.86
N LEU A 139 -14.82 10.04 11.22
CA LEU A 139 -14.79 10.59 9.87
C LEU A 139 -13.92 11.85 9.81
N PHE A 140 -13.05 11.90 8.80
CA PHE A 140 -12.06 12.94 8.53
C PHE A 140 -10.94 13.09 9.56
N GLU A 141 -10.76 12.11 10.44
CA GLU A 141 -9.54 12.01 11.24
C GLU A 141 -8.32 11.88 10.32
N LYS A 142 -7.31 12.71 10.56
CA LYS A 142 -6.04 12.70 9.85
C LYS A 142 -5.16 11.57 10.37
N ILE A 143 -4.67 10.74 9.46
CA ILE A 143 -3.86 9.56 9.71
C ILE A 143 -2.55 9.70 8.92
N PRO A 144 -1.42 10.03 9.56
CA PRO A 144 -0.15 10.01 8.87
C PRO A 144 0.19 8.57 8.47
N CYS A 145 0.71 8.39 7.26
CA CYS A 145 1.10 7.10 6.70
C CYS A 145 2.56 7.14 6.29
N SER A 146 3.27 6.02 6.47
CA SER A 146 4.55 5.80 5.78
C SER A 146 4.28 5.05 4.48
N CYS A 147 5.02 5.31 3.41
CA CYS A 147 4.86 4.60 2.16
C CYS A 147 6.17 4.39 1.41
N PHE A 148 6.22 3.28 0.68
CA PHE A 148 7.17 3.08 -0.39
C PHE A 148 6.47 3.16 -1.73
N PHE A 149 7.23 3.66 -2.71
CA PHE A 149 6.79 3.78 -4.09
C PHE A 149 7.41 2.66 -4.92
N CYS A 150 6.64 2.13 -5.86
CA CYS A 150 7.12 1.24 -6.89
C CYS A 150 7.51 2.05 -8.12
N TYR A 151 8.70 1.80 -8.66
CA TYR A 151 9.19 2.42 -9.88
C TYR A 151 9.49 1.35 -10.91
N GLU A 152 8.80 1.40 -12.05
CA GLU A 152 8.93 0.46 -13.17
C GLU A 152 9.59 1.09 -14.40
N GLY A 153 10.05 2.35 -14.29
CA GLY A 153 10.59 3.14 -15.40
C GLY A 153 9.62 4.20 -15.90
N GLY A 154 10.18 5.29 -16.46
CA GLY A 154 9.40 6.42 -17.00
C GLY A 154 9.43 7.64 -16.08
N ASP A 155 8.46 8.53 -16.28
CA ASP A 155 8.42 9.81 -15.56
C ASP A 155 7.68 9.72 -14.20
N TYR A 156 6.99 8.60 -13.93
CA TYR A 156 6.13 8.42 -12.77
C TYR A 156 6.36 7.08 -12.05
N HIS A 157 6.12 7.06 -10.74
CA HIS A 157 5.99 5.84 -9.96
C HIS A 157 4.78 5.03 -10.44
N SER A 158 4.92 3.70 -10.52
CA SER A 158 3.84 2.81 -10.95
C SER A 158 2.78 2.69 -9.85
N SER A 159 3.15 2.73 -8.58
CA SER A 159 2.21 2.73 -7.47
C SER A 159 2.87 3.15 -6.18
N PHE A 160 2.05 3.37 -5.15
CA PHE A 160 2.49 3.47 -3.76
C PHE A 160 1.51 2.68 -2.91
N GLN A 161 1.96 2.25 -1.74
CA GLN A 161 1.12 1.58 -0.77
C GLN A 161 1.29 2.27 0.60
N PRO A 162 0.25 2.96 1.11
CA PRO A 162 0.33 3.62 2.40
C PRO A 162 0.19 2.62 3.55
N HIS A 163 1.02 2.79 4.58
CA HIS A 163 0.99 2.07 5.84
C HIS A 163 0.73 3.08 6.97
N PRO A 164 -0.49 3.12 7.56
CA PRO A 164 -0.79 3.99 8.69
C PRO A 164 0.24 3.84 9.81
N LEU A 165 0.78 4.94 10.33
CA LEU A 165 1.84 4.91 11.35
C LEU A 165 1.39 4.22 12.65
N TYR A 166 0.09 4.23 12.94
CA TYR A 166 -0.51 3.46 14.05
C TYR A 166 -0.23 1.96 13.98
N TRP A 167 0.05 1.39 12.81
CA TRP A 167 0.49 0.00 12.70
C TRP A 167 1.98 -0.18 13.03
N GLY A 168 2.79 0.85 12.85
CA GLY A 168 4.24 0.86 13.07
C GLY A 168 4.67 1.17 14.50
N THR A 169 3.91 2.00 15.21
CA THR A 169 4.24 2.40 16.59
C THR A 169 2.99 2.64 17.44
N ALA A 170 3.15 2.52 18.76
CA ALA A 170 2.13 2.93 19.73
C ALA A 170 2.43 4.31 20.34
N ASP A 171 3.62 4.87 20.06
CA ASP A 171 4.04 6.17 20.58
C ASP A 171 3.23 7.30 19.94
N GLN A 172 2.34 7.89 20.73
CA GLN A 172 1.51 9.00 20.28
C GLN A 172 2.32 10.25 19.98
N GLN A 173 3.45 10.48 20.67
CA GLN A 173 4.28 11.66 20.40
C GLN A 173 4.89 11.58 19.00
N SER A 174 5.46 10.44 18.63
CA SER A 174 5.97 10.20 17.27
C SER A 174 4.89 10.37 16.19
N ILE A 175 3.66 9.91 16.45
CA ILE A 175 2.54 10.06 15.50
C ILE A 175 2.13 11.53 15.36
N GLN A 176 2.07 12.29 16.46
CA GLN A 176 1.73 13.72 16.41
C GLN A 176 2.82 14.55 15.73
N GLU A 177 4.09 14.22 15.93
CA GLU A 177 5.20 14.86 15.24
C GLU A 177 5.14 14.60 13.73
N ALA A 178 4.90 13.36 13.32
CA ALA A 178 4.71 13.01 11.92
C ALA A 178 3.50 13.74 11.32
N LEU A 179 2.37 13.80 12.03
CA LEU A 179 1.21 14.56 11.56
C LEU A 179 1.53 16.05 11.37
N ARG A 180 2.25 16.65 12.33
CA ARG A 180 2.68 18.06 12.22
C ARG A 180 3.58 18.28 11.01
N GLN A 181 4.48 17.34 10.71
CA GLN A 181 5.33 17.43 9.53
C GLN A 181 4.51 17.37 8.24
N VAL A 182 3.56 16.43 8.13
CA VAL A 182 2.63 16.36 6.98
C VAL A 182 1.83 17.66 6.82
N GLU A 183 1.38 18.25 7.93
CA GLU A 183 0.66 19.52 7.90
C GLU A 183 1.54 20.70 7.47
N GLU A 184 2.84 20.65 7.73
CA GLU A 184 3.79 21.66 7.25
C GLU A 184 4.06 21.48 5.75
N ASP A 185 4.37 20.26 5.31
CA ASP A 185 4.61 19.93 3.90
C ASP A 185 3.39 20.31 3.04
N ASN A 186 2.18 20.06 3.54
CA ASN A 186 0.94 20.39 2.84
C ASN A 186 0.74 21.89 2.59
N LYS A 187 1.41 22.78 3.34
CA LYS A 187 1.35 24.24 3.08
C LYS A 187 2.13 24.64 1.83
N GLU A 188 3.07 23.81 1.38
CA GLU A 188 3.85 24.05 0.17
C GLU A 188 3.09 23.66 -1.11
N ASN A 189 2.01 22.87 -0.96
CA ASN A 189 1.18 22.41 -2.06
C ASN A 189 0.28 23.52 -2.61
N THR A 190 -0.06 23.43 -3.90
CA THR A 190 -0.98 24.37 -4.56
C THR A 190 -2.43 24.26 -4.06
N ARG A 191 -2.78 23.15 -3.41
CA ARG A 191 -4.08 22.90 -2.76
C ARG A 191 -3.88 22.16 -1.45
N ASP A 192 -4.81 22.36 -0.53
CA ASP A 192 -4.88 21.58 0.72
C ASP A 192 -5.26 20.13 0.41
N GLU A 193 -4.31 19.22 0.54
CA GLU A 193 -4.48 17.79 0.30
C GLU A 193 -5.52 17.16 1.23
N TRP A 194 -5.75 17.73 2.42
CA TRP A 194 -6.81 17.26 3.32
C TRP A 194 -8.20 17.50 2.74
N GLU A 195 -8.41 18.62 2.04
CA GLU A 195 -9.67 18.90 1.34
C GLU A 195 -9.79 18.09 0.04
N VAL A 196 -8.67 17.90 -0.68
CA VAL A 196 -8.64 17.03 -1.87
C VAL A 196 -9.08 15.60 -1.51
N LEU A 197 -8.57 15.03 -0.42
CA LEU A 197 -8.97 13.70 0.04
C LEU A 197 -10.48 13.61 0.31
N LYS A 198 -11.09 14.65 0.88
CA LYS A 198 -12.54 14.72 1.10
C LYS A 198 -13.31 14.80 -0.22
N GLU A 199 -12.84 15.60 -1.17
CA GLU A 199 -13.45 15.75 -2.49
C GLU A 199 -13.41 14.44 -3.27
N VAL A 200 -12.24 13.80 -3.35
CA VAL A 200 -12.07 12.51 -4.04
C VAL A 200 -12.92 11.43 -3.38
N ALA A 201 -12.96 11.36 -2.05
CA ALA A 201 -13.82 10.40 -1.35
C ALA A 201 -15.31 10.60 -1.61
N ARG A 202 -15.77 11.85 -1.76
CA ARG A 202 -17.16 12.16 -2.12
C ARG A 202 -17.47 11.83 -3.57
N GLN A 203 -16.52 12.07 -4.48
CA GLN A 203 -16.68 11.82 -5.91
C GLN A 203 -16.61 10.32 -6.24
N PHE A 204 -15.79 9.56 -5.52
CA PHE A 204 -15.60 8.12 -5.72
C PHE A 204 -15.93 7.35 -4.43
N PRO A 205 -17.20 7.38 -3.98
CA PRO A 205 -17.58 6.74 -2.73
C PRO A 205 -17.37 5.22 -2.80
N ASP A 206 -17.52 4.60 -3.97
CA ASP A 206 -17.40 3.14 -4.12
C ASP A 206 -15.99 2.67 -4.52
N LEU A 207 -14.97 3.53 -4.34
CA LEU A 207 -13.58 3.16 -4.59
C LEU A 207 -13.15 2.05 -3.62
N GLY A 208 -12.94 0.84 -4.12
CA GLY A 208 -12.57 -0.31 -3.30
C GLY A 208 -11.09 -0.30 -2.87
N ASN A 209 -10.78 -1.08 -1.84
CA ASN A 209 -9.41 -1.28 -1.34
C ASN A 209 -8.37 -1.55 -2.45
N GLY A 210 -7.23 -0.88 -2.38
CA GLY A 210 -6.12 -1.00 -3.33
C GLY A 210 -6.31 -0.26 -4.65
N ASN A 211 -7.41 0.48 -4.84
CA ASN A 211 -7.57 1.32 -6.02
C ASN A 211 -7.06 2.74 -5.77
N LEU A 212 -6.56 3.34 -6.84
CA LEU A 212 -6.07 4.71 -6.89
C LEU A 212 -6.91 5.54 -7.86
N ILE A 213 -7.10 6.80 -7.50
CA ILE A 213 -7.51 7.86 -8.42
C ILE A 213 -6.28 8.72 -8.71
N LEU A 214 -5.94 8.88 -9.98
CA LEU A 214 -4.85 9.75 -10.43
C LEU A 214 -5.38 11.17 -10.67
N LEU A 215 -4.62 12.13 -10.16
CA LEU A 215 -4.92 13.54 -10.22
C LEU A 215 -3.81 14.29 -10.96
N ASP A 216 -4.18 15.27 -11.77
CA ASP A 216 -3.21 16.13 -12.46
C ASP A 216 -2.59 17.16 -11.50
N GLU A 217 -1.79 18.07 -12.05
CA GLU A 217 -1.12 19.15 -11.31
C GLU A 217 -2.09 20.14 -10.62
N ASN A 218 -3.36 20.15 -11.01
CA ASN A 218 -4.43 20.95 -10.40
C ASN A 218 -5.31 20.13 -9.46
N TYR A 219 -4.90 18.90 -9.14
CA TYR A 219 -5.66 17.91 -8.38
C TYR A 219 -6.99 17.52 -9.02
N VAL A 220 -7.12 17.61 -10.35
CA VAL A 220 -8.30 17.17 -11.07
C VAL A 220 -8.18 15.68 -11.38
N PRO A 221 -9.17 14.84 -10.99
CA PRO A 221 -9.16 13.42 -11.32
C PRO A 221 -9.20 13.17 -12.83
N PHE A 222 -8.25 12.39 -13.34
CA PHE A 222 -8.22 12.00 -14.76
C PHE A 222 -8.16 10.49 -15.00
N GLY A 223 -7.72 9.70 -14.01
CA GLY A 223 -7.49 8.28 -14.18
C GLY A 223 -7.82 7.45 -12.95
N LYS A 224 -8.09 6.17 -13.15
CA LYS A 224 -8.32 5.18 -12.09
C LYS A 224 -7.56 3.90 -12.37
N LYS A 225 -6.99 3.28 -11.34
CA LYS A 225 -6.35 1.97 -11.48
C LYS A 225 -6.27 1.18 -10.19
N ASN A 226 -6.01 -0.13 -10.29
CA ASN A 226 -5.53 -0.88 -9.13
C ASN A 226 -4.04 -0.60 -8.93
N TYR A 227 -3.56 -0.60 -7.68
CA TYR A 227 -2.15 -0.37 -7.36
C TYR A 227 -1.18 -1.40 -7.93
N MET A 228 -1.69 -2.57 -8.31
CA MET A 228 -0.92 -3.62 -8.99
C MET A 228 -0.90 -3.47 -10.51
N ASP A 229 -1.70 -2.57 -11.08
CA ASP A 229 -1.78 -2.34 -12.52
C ASP A 229 -0.79 -1.23 -12.92
N SER A 230 0.03 -1.51 -13.94
CA SER A 230 0.94 -0.49 -14.49
C SER A 230 0.15 0.64 -15.16
N ASN A 231 -0.92 0.31 -15.91
CA ASN A 231 -1.73 1.28 -16.67
C ASN A 231 -2.98 1.72 -15.90
N TYR A 232 -3.44 2.94 -16.17
CA TYR A 232 -4.71 3.45 -15.68
C TYR A 232 -5.80 3.43 -16.76
N LYS A 233 -7.05 3.47 -16.31
CA LYS A 233 -8.23 3.69 -17.14
C LYS A 233 -8.64 5.18 -17.04
N PRO A 234 -8.81 5.89 -18.16
CA PRO A 234 -9.31 7.27 -18.13
C PRO A 234 -10.70 7.35 -17.50
N LEU A 235 -10.95 8.39 -16.70
CA LEU A 235 -12.26 8.58 -16.06
C LEU A 235 -13.35 9.06 -17.04
N SER A 236 -12.97 9.65 -18.18
CA SER A 236 -13.90 10.11 -19.22
C SER A 236 -14.64 8.96 -19.93
N GLU A 237 -14.17 7.72 -19.82
CA GLU A 237 -14.78 6.54 -20.46
C GLU A 237 -15.86 5.85 -19.60
N GLU A 238 -16.04 6.23 -18.31
CA GLU A 238 -17.10 5.69 -17.45
C GLU A 238 -18.44 6.46 -17.59
N ALA A 239 -18.52 7.48 -18.45
CA ALA A 239 -19.68 8.36 -18.63
C ALA A 239 -20.59 8.04 -19.84
N GLU A 240 -20.56 6.82 -20.37
CA GLU A 240 -21.61 6.38 -21.31
C GLU A 240 -22.71 5.60 -20.56
N PRO A 241 -23.95 6.13 -20.50
CA PRO A 241 -25.05 5.43 -19.87
C PRO A 241 -25.50 4.24 -20.73
N LYS A 242 -25.77 3.12 -20.06
CA LYS A 242 -26.67 2.09 -20.58
C LYS A 242 -28.12 2.53 -20.49
#